data_AF-A0A660S966-F1
#
_entry.id   AF-A0A660S966-F1
#
_cell.length_a   1.000
_cell.length_b   1.000
_cell.length_c   1.000
_cell.angle_alpha   90.00
_cell.angle_beta   90.00
_cell.angle_gamma   90.00
#
_symmetry.space_group_name_H-M   'P 1'
#
loop_
_entity.id
_entity.type
_entity.pdbx_description
1 polymer ?
#
loop_
_entity_poly.entity_id
_entity_poly.type
_entity_poly.pdbx_seq_one_letter_code
_entity_poly.pdbx_strand_id
1 'polypeptide(L)'
;MKSSFIKYYLVSLIFLFTVTSTLFADKKAVAFGSSDFYAVHRAKRDARKDTNGCLWFSAGFLTNLVGVGIAIMDDPKPRESALIGKSPEYIVKYTKEYKSEKRNIETRYSITGCIVFAITYCILIFNLTS
;
A
#
# COMPACT_ATOMS: atom_id res chain seq x y z
N MET A 1 -25.03 -2.60 -28.85
CA MET A 1 -24.15 -1.69 -28.08
C MET A 1 -24.02 -2.02 -26.58
N LYS A 2 -25.11 -2.24 -25.82
CA LYS A 2 -25.02 -2.42 -24.33
C LYS A 2 -24.35 -3.73 -23.85
N SER A 3 -24.44 -4.83 -24.61
CA SER A 3 -23.93 -6.15 -24.18
C SER A 3 -22.40 -6.21 -24.12
N SER A 4 -21.69 -5.58 -25.06
CA SER A 4 -20.22 -5.53 -25.06
C SER A 4 -19.69 -4.68 -23.90
N PHE A 5 -20.34 -3.56 -23.61
CA PHE A 5 -19.96 -2.65 -22.51
C PHE A 5 -19.98 -3.35 -21.14
N ILE A 6 -21.00 -4.17 -20.88
CA ILE A 6 -21.14 -4.95 -19.65
C ILE A 6 -20.02 -5.99 -19.51
N LYS A 7 -19.62 -6.66 -20.61
CA LYS A 7 -18.54 -7.65 -20.57
C LYS A 7 -17.20 -7.02 -20.21
N TYR A 8 -16.87 -5.85 -20.77
CA TYR A 8 -15.63 -5.14 -20.44
C TYR A 8 -15.61 -4.58 -19.02
N TYR A 9 -16.75 -4.07 -18.54
CA TYR A 9 -16.89 -3.62 -17.16
C TYR A 9 -16.68 -4.78 -16.17
N LEU A 10 -17.24 -5.96 -16.46
CA LEU A 10 -17.04 -7.15 -15.64
C LEU A 10 -15.60 -7.66 -15.66
N VAL A 11 -14.93 -7.64 -16.82
CA VAL A 11 -13.49 -7.99 -16.91
C VAL A 11 -12.62 -7.00 -16.14
N SER A 12 -12.92 -5.70 -16.21
CA SER A 12 -12.25 -4.66 -15.42
C SER A 12 -12.45 -4.88 -13.91
N LEU A 13 -13.66 -5.23 -13.48
CA LEU A 13 -13.99 -5.56 -12.08
C LEU A 13 -13.24 -6.80 -11.58
N ILE A 14 -13.17 -7.86 -12.41
CA ILE A 14 -12.42 -9.08 -12.10
C ILE A 14 -10.92 -8.79 -12.00
N PHE A 15 -10.39 -7.93 -12.89
CA PHE A 15 -8.99 -7.51 -12.84
C PHE A 15 -8.68 -6.64 -11.61
N LEU A 16 -9.58 -5.72 -11.25
CA LEU A 16 -9.52 -4.96 -10.00
C LEU A 16 -9.51 -5.87 -8.78
N PHE A 17 -10.32 -6.93 -8.78
CA PHE A 17 -10.40 -7.91 -7.71
C PHE A 17 -9.13 -8.79 -7.62
N THR A 18 -8.52 -9.18 -8.75
CA THR A 18 -7.26 -9.95 -8.76
C THR A 18 -6.04 -9.10 -8.37
N VAL A 19 -6.01 -7.83 -8.78
CA VAL A 19 -4.94 -6.89 -8.40
C VAL A 19 -5.03 -6.54 -6.91
N THR A 20 -6.23 -6.34 -6.36
CA THR A 20 -6.40 -6.11 -4.91
C THR A 20 -6.03 -7.33 -4.07
N SER A 21 -6.36 -8.55 -4.51
CA SER A 21 -6.04 -9.79 -3.78
C SER A 21 -4.54 -10.12 -3.75
N THR A 22 -3.76 -9.78 -4.78
CA THR A 22 -2.29 -9.95 -4.77
C THR A 22 -1.57 -8.98 -3.81
N LEU A 23 -2.20 -7.85 -3.46
CA LEU A 23 -1.66 -6.92 -2.45
C LEU A 23 -1.78 -7.43 -1.01
N PHE A 24 -2.66 -8.40 -0.74
CA PHE A 24 -2.76 -9.06 0.57
C PHE A 24 -1.70 -10.15 0.77
N ALA A 25 -0.99 -10.56 -0.29
CA ALA A 25 0.07 -11.56 -0.22
C ALA A 25 1.40 -10.91 0.20
N ASP A 26 1.46 -10.37 1.42
CA ASP A 26 2.71 -9.81 1.93
C ASP A 26 3.60 -10.93 2.48
N LYS A 27 4.40 -11.53 1.60
CA LYS A 27 5.48 -12.43 2.00
C LYS A 27 6.74 -11.61 2.28
N LYS A 28 7.13 -11.54 3.56
CA LYS A 28 8.51 -11.22 3.95
C LYS A 28 9.01 -12.20 5.01
N ALA A 29 10.10 -12.89 4.69
CA ALA A 29 10.89 -13.65 5.64
C ALA A 29 11.61 -12.70 6.61
N VAL A 30 11.56 -13.01 7.90
CA VAL A 30 12.25 -12.26 8.96
C VAL A 30 13.47 -13.09 9.39
N ALA A 31 14.67 -12.51 9.28
CA ALA A 31 15.90 -13.12 9.80
C ALA A 31 15.90 -13.14 11.33
N PHE A 32 16.39 -14.24 11.92
CA PHE A 32 16.24 -14.61 13.32
C PHE A 32 17.33 -14.03 14.24
N GLY A 33 16.92 -13.35 15.31
CA GLY A 33 17.72 -12.89 16.46
C GLY A 33 16.77 -12.51 17.61
N SER A 34 16.97 -13.04 18.82
CA SER A 34 15.91 -13.27 19.82
C SER A 34 15.22 -12.03 20.44
N SER A 35 15.85 -10.86 20.49
CA SER A 35 15.22 -9.58 20.91
C SER A 35 14.76 -8.73 19.71
N ASP A 36 15.57 -8.78 18.65
CA ASP A 36 15.38 -8.08 17.40
C ASP A 36 14.15 -8.52 16.62
N PHE A 37 13.89 -9.83 16.64
CA PHE A 37 12.75 -10.44 15.97
C PHE A 37 11.43 -9.86 16.48
N TYR A 38 11.31 -9.68 17.80
CA TYR A 38 10.08 -9.16 18.39
C TYR A 38 9.85 -7.68 18.04
N ALA A 39 10.90 -6.86 18.06
CA ALA A 39 10.82 -5.45 17.65
C ALA A 39 10.40 -5.31 16.18
N VAL A 40 11.06 -6.05 15.29
CA VAL A 40 10.79 -6.04 13.84
C VAL A 40 9.37 -6.54 13.55
N HIS A 41 8.98 -7.67 14.14
CA HIS A 41 7.67 -8.26 13.87
C HIS A 41 6.54 -7.37 14.39
N ARG A 42 6.69 -6.79 15.58
CA ARG A 42 5.69 -5.86 16.12
C ARG A 42 5.62 -4.58 15.29
N ALA A 43 6.77 -4.01 14.89
CA ALA A 43 6.82 -2.83 14.03
C ALA A 43 6.08 -3.03 12.71
N LYS A 44 6.30 -4.15 12.01
CA LYS A 44 5.61 -4.47 10.75
C LYS A 44 4.10 -4.63 10.93
N ARG A 45 3.69 -5.31 12.01
CA ARG A 45 2.27 -5.53 12.33
C ARG A 45 1.56 -4.20 12.64
N ASP A 46 2.19 -3.36 13.44
CA ASP A 46 1.64 -2.05 13.79
C ASP A 46 1.61 -1.13 12.56
N ALA A 47 2.67 -1.12 11.73
CA ALA A 47 2.70 -0.39 10.46
C ALA A 47 1.53 -0.77 9.55
N ARG A 48 1.24 -2.08 9.40
CA ARG A 48 0.10 -2.59 8.63
C ARG A 48 -1.24 -2.13 9.20
N LYS A 49 -1.40 -2.23 10.52
CA LYS A 49 -2.63 -1.82 11.20
C LYS A 49 -2.88 -0.31 11.11
N ASP A 50 -1.82 0.47 11.07
CA ASP A 50 -1.85 1.93 11.09
C ASP A 50 -1.89 2.54 9.70
N THR A 51 -1.83 1.71 8.66
CA THR A 51 -1.88 2.15 7.27
C THR A 51 -3.26 1.91 6.69
N ASN A 52 -3.92 2.97 6.24
CA ASN A 52 -5.16 2.85 5.49
C ASN A 52 -4.85 2.67 4.00
N GLY A 53 -4.73 1.42 3.56
CA GLY A 53 -4.42 1.10 2.15
C GLY A 53 -5.45 1.66 1.16
N CYS A 54 -6.73 1.72 1.55
CA CYS A 54 -7.79 2.29 0.70
C CYS A 54 -7.55 3.78 0.45
N LEU A 55 -7.18 4.53 1.50
CA LEU A 55 -6.86 5.95 1.38
C LEU A 55 -5.70 6.18 0.40
N TRP A 56 -4.61 5.44 0.55
CA TRP A 56 -3.44 5.58 -0.33
C TRP A 56 -3.68 5.09 -1.75
N PHE A 57 -4.51 4.05 -1.92
CA PHE A 57 -5.01 3.65 -3.23
C PHE A 57 -5.80 4.78 -3.90
N SER A 58 -6.75 5.38 -3.19
CA SER A 58 -7.54 6.50 -3.68
C SER A 58 -6.67 7.72 -3.98
N ALA A 59 -5.66 7.99 -3.15
CA ALA A 59 -4.69 9.05 -3.40
C ALA A 59 -3.97 8.82 -4.74
N GLY A 60 -3.42 7.62 -4.96
CA GLY A 60 -2.80 7.25 -6.23
C GLY A 60 -3.75 7.26 -7.43
N PHE A 61 -5.00 6.85 -7.24
CA PHE A 61 -6.01 6.82 -8.32
C PHE A 61 -6.47 8.22 -8.73
N LEU A 62 -6.73 9.11 -7.78
CA LEU A 62 -7.28 10.45 -8.05
C LEU A 62 -6.20 11.47 -8.40
N THR A 63 -5.03 11.36 -7.77
CA THR A 63 -3.94 12.34 -7.91
C THR A 63 -2.75 11.82 -8.72
N ASN A 64 -2.79 10.56 -9.16
CA ASN A 64 -1.80 9.94 -10.04
C ASN A 64 -0.39 10.00 -9.40
N LEU A 65 0.64 10.41 -10.16
CA LEU A 65 2.03 10.52 -9.69
C LEU A 65 2.21 11.39 -8.44
N VAL A 66 1.33 12.38 -8.22
CA VAL A 66 1.40 13.24 -7.02
C VAL A 66 1.16 12.42 -5.76
N GLY A 67 0.17 11.53 -5.77
CA GLY A 67 -0.14 10.65 -4.63
C GLY A 67 1.01 9.70 -4.31
N VAL A 68 1.71 9.21 -5.33
CA VAL A 68 2.92 8.39 -5.17
C VAL A 68 4.06 9.22 -4.55
N GLY A 69 4.25 10.46 -5.00
CA GLY A 69 5.26 11.36 -4.45
C GLY A 69 5.05 11.64 -2.97
N ILE A 70 3.80 11.90 -2.56
CA ILE A 70 3.43 12.11 -1.16
C ILE A 70 3.75 10.87 -0.32
N ALA A 71 3.41 9.67 -0.81
CA ALA A 71 3.70 8.41 -0.11
C ALA A 71 5.21 8.16 0.09
N ILE A 72 6.05 8.60 -0.84
CA ILE A 72 7.52 8.44 -0.74
C ILE A 72 8.13 9.43 0.25
N MET A 73 7.60 10.66 0.28
CA MET A 73 8.11 11.74 1.14
C MET A 73 7.57 11.68 2.57
N ASP A 74 6.49 10.92 2.81
CA ASP A 74 5.92 10.81 4.15
C ASP A 74 6.94 10.25 5.15
N ASP A 75 7.01 10.88 6.32
CA ASP A 75 7.80 10.40 7.45
C ASP A 75 6.88 9.79 8.52
N PRO A 76 6.50 8.51 8.37
CA PRO A 76 5.57 7.86 9.27
C PRO A 76 6.09 7.80 10.70
N LYS A 77 5.31 8.33 11.64
CA LYS A 77 5.67 8.31 13.07
C LYS A 77 4.96 7.16 13.78
N PRO A 78 5.69 6.29 14.50
CA PRO A 78 5.06 5.25 15.31
C PRO A 78 4.29 5.86 16.49
N ARG A 79 3.31 5.12 17.03
CA ARG A 79 2.58 5.55 18.23
C ARG A 79 3.51 5.53 19.45
N GLU A 80 3.46 6.58 20.26
CA GLU A 80 4.26 6.70 21.49
C GLU A 80 4.00 5.55 22.48
N SER A 81 2.75 5.09 22.57
CA SER A 81 2.36 3.95 23.40
C SER A 81 3.11 2.65 23.08
N ALA A 82 3.67 2.51 21.87
CA ALA A 82 4.46 1.34 21.48
C ALA A 82 5.92 1.42 21.97
N LEU A 83 6.37 2.60 22.41
CA LEU A 83 7.76 2.90 22.76
C LEU A 83 7.99 3.09 24.27
N ILE A 84 6.94 3.41 25.04
CA ILE A 84 7.05 3.64 26.49
C ILE A 84 7.62 2.40 27.19
N GLY A 85 8.65 2.63 28.03
CA GLY A 85 9.30 1.60 28.83
C GLY A 85 10.15 0.60 28.04
N LYS A 86 10.48 0.90 26.78
CA LYS A 86 11.36 0.07 25.95
C LYS A 86 12.81 0.55 25.99
N SER A 87 13.73 -0.39 25.78
CA SER A 87 15.16 -0.05 25.69
C SER A 87 15.43 0.84 24.48
N PRO A 88 16.46 1.70 24.53
CA PRO A 88 16.84 2.54 23.39
C PRO A 88 17.10 1.72 22.11
N GLU A 89 17.74 0.56 22.24
CA GLU A 89 18.00 -0.37 21.12
C GLU A 89 16.70 -0.86 20.46
N TYR A 90 15.70 -1.20 21.28
CA TYR A 90 14.37 -1.59 20.79
C TYR A 90 13.72 -0.43 20.03
N ILE A 91 13.75 0.78 20.57
CA ILE A 91 13.09 1.96 19.99
C ILE A 91 13.68 2.27 18.61
N VAL A 92 15.01 2.26 18.48
CA VAL A 92 15.70 2.52 17.22
C VAL A 92 15.28 1.49 16.16
N LYS A 93 15.35 0.19 16.52
CA LYS A 93 15.04 -0.88 15.58
C LYS A 93 13.57 -0.91 15.19
N TYR A 94 12.68 -0.77 16.18
CA TYR A 94 11.23 -0.70 15.96
C TYR A 94 10.87 0.48 15.04
N THR A 95 11.39 1.67 15.32
CA THR A 95 11.06 2.89 14.56
C THR A 95 11.54 2.77 13.12
N LYS A 96 12.75 2.25 12.90
CA LYS A 96 13.30 2.04 11.54
C LYS A 96 12.44 1.09 10.73
N GLU A 97 12.08 -0.05 11.31
CA GLU A 97 11.26 -1.07 10.62
C GLU A 97 9.82 -0.60 10.39
N TYR A 98 9.23 0.10 11.37
CA TYR A 98 7.89 0.68 11.24
C TYR A 98 7.86 1.67 10.07
N LYS A 99 8.84 2.58 10.03
CA LYS A 99 8.93 3.60 8.97
C LYS A 99 9.06 2.98 7.59
N SER A 100 9.99 2.03 7.46
CA SER A 100 10.25 1.32 6.22
C SER A 100 9.01 0.58 5.71
N GLU A 101 8.36 -0.18 6.60
CA GLU A 101 7.21 -1.00 6.21
C GLU A 101 5.99 -0.15 5.88
N LYS A 102 5.68 0.87 6.69
CA LYS A 102 4.55 1.77 6.45
C LYS A 102 4.71 2.48 5.10
N ARG A 103 5.85 3.13 4.85
CA ARG A 103 6.14 3.79 3.56
C ARG A 103 5.99 2.84 2.38
N ASN A 104 6.52 1.61 2.50
CA ASN A 104 6.42 0.60 1.44
C ASN A 104 4.97 0.23 1.14
N ILE A 105 4.12 0.09 2.17
CA ILE A 105 2.69 -0.18 2.00
C ILE A 105 2.01 0.99 1.29
N GLU A 106 2.19 2.21 1.79
CA GLU A 106 1.56 3.44 1.26
C GLU A 106 1.96 3.69 -0.20
N THR A 107 3.25 3.51 -0.51
CA THR A 107 3.78 3.65 -1.87
C THR A 107 3.18 2.59 -2.80
N ARG A 108 3.09 1.33 -2.36
CA ARG A 108 2.49 0.25 -3.17
C ARG A 108 1.04 0.52 -3.49
N TYR A 109 0.22 0.87 -2.49
CA TYR A 109 -1.19 1.19 -2.72
C TYR A 109 -1.35 2.39 -3.65
N SER A 110 -0.54 3.43 -3.48
CA SER A 110 -0.56 4.62 -4.35
C SER A 110 -0.18 4.28 -5.80
N ILE A 111 0.88 3.48 -5.99
CA ILE A 111 1.28 3.01 -7.33
C ILE A 111 0.17 2.17 -7.95
N THR A 112 -0.45 1.27 -7.19
CA THR A 112 -1.58 0.47 -7.70
C THR A 112 -2.74 1.36 -8.14
N GLY A 113 -3.13 2.35 -7.32
CA GLY A 113 -4.17 3.30 -7.70
C GLY A 113 -3.85 4.04 -9.01
N CYS A 114 -2.60 4.49 -9.15
CA CYS A 114 -2.10 5.15 -10.35
C CYS A 114 -2.20 4.25 -11.61
N ILE A 115 -1.79 2.99 -11.50
CA ILE A 115 -1.86 2.03 -12.61
C ILE A 115 -3.32 1.75 -13.00
N VAL A 116 -4.20 1.55 -12.01
CA VAL A 116 -5.63 1.32 -12.24
C VAL A 116 -6.27 2.51 -12.96
N PHE A 117 -5.94 3.74 -12.55
CA PHE A 117 -6.41 4.94 -13.24
C PHE A 117 -5.97 4.97 -14.70
N ALA A 118 -4.68 4.73 -14.97
CA ALA A 118 -4.13 4.72 -16.33
C ALA A 118 -4.83 3.70 -17.23
N ILE A 119 -5.04 2.47 -16.75
CA ILE A 119 -5.75 1.42 -17.50
C ILE A 119 -7.19 1.86 -17.79
N THR A 120 -7.89 2.37 -16.77
CA THR A 120 -9.30 2.80 -16.89
C THR A 120 -9.42 3.94 -17.91
N TYR A 121 -8.51 4.91 -17.86
CA TYR A 121 -8.47 6.05 -18.78
C TYR A 121 -8.21 5.60 -20.23
N CYS A 122 -7.24 4.72 -20.45
CA CYS A 122 -6.95 4.17 -21.79
C CYS A 122 -8.15 3.44 -22.40
N ILE A 123 -8.87 2.64 -21.60
CA ILE A 123 -10.08 1.96 -22.05
C ILE A 123 -11.15 2.98 -22.45
N LEU A 124 -11.39 4.00 -21.62
CA LEU A 124 -12.41 5.03 -21.92
C LEU A 124 -12.10 5.78 -23.21
N ILE A 125 -10.86 6.22 -23.41
CA ILE A 125 -10.44 6.96 -24.63
C ILE A 125 -10.57 6.08 -25.88
N PHE A 126 -10.14 4.83 -25.81
CA PHE A 126 -10.27 3.90 -26.94
C PHE A 126 -11.74 3.68 -27.34
N ASN A 127 -12.65 3.56 -26.35
CA ASN A 127 -14.08 3.42 -26.58
C ASN A 127 -14.76 4.72 -27.08
N LEU A 128 -14.21 5.89 -26.78
CA LEU A 128 -14.72 7.18 -27.30
C LEU A 128 -14.31 7.43 -28.74
N THR A 129 -13.25 6.76 -29.22
CA THR A 129 -12.64 7.01 -30.54
C THR A 129 -13.04 5.95 -31.59
N SER A 130 -13.51 4.78 -31.18
CA SER A 130 -14.07 3.72 -32.04
C SER A 130 -15.59 3.80 -32.15
#